data_AF-A0A0K1EBX3-F1
#
_entry.id   AF-A0A0K1EBX3-F1
#
_cell.length_a   1.000
_cell.length_b   1.000
_cell.length_c   1.000
_cell.angle_alpha   90.00
_cell.angle_beta   90.00
_cell.angle_gamma   90.00
#
_symmetry.space_group_name_H-M   'P 1'
#
loop_
_entity.id
_entity.type
_entity.pdbx_description
1 polymer ?
#
loop_
_entity_poly.entity_id
_entity_poly.type
_entity_poly.pdbx_seq_one_letter_code
_entity_poly.pdbx_strand_id
1 'polypeptide(L)' 'MRILFWDRTGYCIVSKRLAQGRFHLAHAVSAGRTHVEMDATELALMLEGLDLSGATRKKRWRLPSPGKLAA' A
#
# COMPACT_ATOMS: atom_id res chain seq x y z
N MET A 1 4.30 0.73 13.34
CA MET A 1 4.04 1.55 12.14
C MET A 1 3.53 2.92 12.60
N ARG A 2 4.15 4.00 12.10
CA ARG A 2 3.64 5.38 12.26
C ARG A 2 3.32 5.91 10.87
N ILE A 3 2.11 6.39 10.68
CA ILE A 3 1.63 6.93 9.39
C ILE A 3 1.13 8.34 9.66
N LEU A 4 1.53 9.26 8.79
CA LEU A 4 1.02 10.62 8.73
C LEU A 4 0.49 10.83 7.32
N PHE A 5 -0.77 11.20 7.18
CA PHE A 5 -1.35 11.56 5.89
C PHE A 5 -2.36 12.69 6.04
N TRP A 6 -2.56 13.46 4.98
CA TRP A 6 -3.62 14.46 4.90
C TRP A 6 -4.90 13.78 4.39
N ASP A 7 -6.01 13.95 5.09
CA ASP A 7 -7.34 13.54 4.61
C ASP A 7 -7.99 14.68 3.81
N ARG A 8 -9.31 14.85 3.81
CA ARG A 8 -9.94 15.96 3.08
C ARG A 8 -9.80 17.31 3.79
N THR A 9 -9.60 17.30 5.10
CA THR A 9 -9.79 18.44 6.00
C THR A 9 -8.67 18.63 7.02
N GLY A 10 -7.79 17.64 7.21
CA GLY A 10 -6.73 17.71 8.21
C GLY A 10 -5.70 16.60 8.10
N TYR A 11 -4.71 16.63 9.00
CA TYR A 11 -3.73 15.56 9.13
C TYR A 11 -4.25 14.44 10.04
N CYS A 12 -4.19 13.20 9.54
CA CYS A 12 -4.42 11.99 10.30
C CYS A 12 -3.08 11.36 10.71
N ILE A 13 -2.97 11.00 11.98
CA ILE A 13 -1.82 10.26 12.52
C ILE A 13 -2.31 8.89 13.00
N VAL A 14 -1.70 7.84 12.46
CA VAL A 14 -1.96 6.46 12.88
C VAL A 14 -0.69 5.89 13.51
N SER A 15 -0.81 5.32 14.71
CA SER A 15 0.27 4.58 15.37
C SER A 15 -0.22 3.19 15.73
N LYS A 16 0.29 2.17 15.05
CA LYS A 16 -0.06 0.76 15.31
C LYS A 16 1.19 -0.03 15.67
N ARG A 17 1.07 -0.86 16.71
CA ARG A 17 2.01 -1.94 17.05
C ARG A 17 1.26 -3.27 16.97
N LEU A 18 1.86 -4.27 16.34
CA LEU A 18 1.33 -5.63 16.40
C LEU A 18 1.55 -6.19 17.81
N ALA A 19 0.57 -6.90 18.36
CA ALA A 19 0.72 -7.58 19.64
C ALA A 19 1.84 -8.64 19.60
N GLN A 20 2.04 -9.26 18.42
CA GLN A 20 3.11 -10.20 18.13
C GLN A 20 3.61 -10.01 16.69
N GLY A 21 4.91 -10.22 16.45
CA GLY A 21 5.50 -10.15 15.11
C GLY A 21 5.93 -8.74 14.68
N ARG A 22 6.12 -8.56 13.37
CA ARG A 22 6.58 -7.32 12.74
C ARG A 22 5.79 -7.04 11.47
N PHE A 23 5.79 -5.78 11.04
CA PHE A 23 5.22 -5.40 9.75
C PHE A 23 6.15 -5.85 8.61
N HIS A 24 5.57 -6.35 7.51
CA HIS A 24 6.29 -6.70 6.29
C HIS A 24 5.87 -5.72 5.18
N LEU A 25 6.82 -5.23 4.39
CA LEU A 25 6.50 -4.38 3.23
C LEU A 25 5.92 -5.22 2.11
N ALA A 26 4.92 -4.70 1.41
CA ALA A 26 4.29 -5.37 0.27
C ALA A 26 5.27 -5.63 -0.89
N HIS A 27 6.30 -4.80 -1.03
CA HIS A 27 7.25 -4.84 -2.12
C HIS A 27 8.69 -4.71 -1.61
N ALA A 28 9.62 -5.36 -2.30
CA ALA A 28 11.04 -5.15 -2.07
C ALA A 28 11.41 -3.70 -2.43
N VAL A 29 12.10 -3.02 -1.52
CA VAL A 29 12.58 -1.65 -1.74
C VAL A 29 13.96 -1.74 -2.36
N SER A 30 14.10 -1.27 -3.59
CA SER A 30 15.40 -1.20 -4.26
C SER A 30 16.31 -0.18 -3.56
N ALA A 31 17.62 -0.43 -3.59
CA ALA A 31 18.61 0.49 -3.02
C ALA A 31 18.41 1.91 -3.57
N GLY A 32 18.47 2.90 -2.68
CA GLY A 32 18.29 4.31 -3.02
C GLY A 32 16.84 4.80 -3.11
N ARG A 33 15.81 3.92 -3.04
CA ARG A 33 14.42 4.38 -2.95
C ARG A 33 14.08 4.86 -1.55
N THR A 34 13.46 6.05 -1.49
CA THR A 34 12.99 6.70 -0.27
C THR A 34 11.49 6.52 -0.02
N HIS A 35 10.76 6.00 -1.02
CA HIS A 35 9.31 5.80 -0.97
C HIS A 35 8.91 4.58 -1.81
N VAL A 36 7.73 4.03 -1.50
CA VAL A 36 7.08 2.94 -2.22
C VAL A 36 5.62 3.31 -2.42
N GLU A 37 5.11 3.13 -3.62
CA GLU A 37 3.67 3.23 -3.88
C GLU A 37 3.00 1.91 -3.50
N MET A 38 1.89 2.00 -2.78
CA MET A 38 1.02 0.88 -2.46
C MET A 38 -0.41 1.38 -2.42
N ASP A 39 -1.37 0.49 -2.67
CA ASP A 39 -2.78 0.83 -2.54
C ASP A 39 -3.29 0.70 -1.09
N ALA A 40 -4.52 1.18 -0.86
CA ALA A 40 -5.15 1.11 0.45
C ALA A 40 -5.35 -0.33 0.96
N THR A 41 -5.52 -1.32 0.06
CA THR A 41 -5.66 -2.73 0.44
C THR A 41 -4.36 -3.29 0.97
N GLU A 42 -3.25 -3.06 0.26
CA GLU A 42 -1.90 -3.47 0.65
C GLU A 42 -1.55 -2.88 2.02
N LEU A 43 -1.80 -1.58 2.22
CA LEU A 43 -1.60 -0.93 3.51
C LEU A 43 -2.43 -1.57 4.63
N ALA A 44 -3.72 -1.86 4.38
CA ALA A 44 -4.59 -2.47 5.36
C ALA A 44 -4.12 -3.88 5.76
N LEU A 45 -3.76 -4.72 4.79
CA LEU A 45 -3.25 -6.07 5.04
C LEU A 45 -1.93 -6.04 5.81
N MET A 46 -1.02 -5.14 5.43
CA MET A 46 0.22 -4.91 6.18
C MET A 46 -0.07 -4.50 7.62
N LEU A 47 -1.02 -3.60 7.85
CA LEU A 47 -1.40 -3.17 9.19
C LEU A 47 -1.93 -4.32 10.05
N GLU A 48 -2.56 -5.35 9.47
CA GLU A 48 -2.96 -6.57 10.18
C GLU A 48 -1.80 -7.57 10.41
N GLY A 49 -0.59 -7.27 9.94
CA GLY A 49 0.60 -8.10 10.14
C GLY A 49 0.76 -9.22 9.11
N LEU A 50 0.07 -9.13 7.96
CA LEU A 50 0.20 -10.11 6.89
C LEU A 50 1.45 -9.86 6.05
N ASP A 51 2.18 -10.93 5.75
CA ASP A 51 3.30 -10.91 4.78
C ASP A 51 2.75 -11.11 3.37
N LEU A 52 2.96 -10.10 2.51
CA LEU A 52 2.48 -10.10 1.12
C LEU A 52 3.56 -10.52 0.11
N SER A 53 4.76 -10.90 0.55
CA SER A 53 5.88 -11.26 -0.34
C SER A 53 5.57 -12.40 -1.31
N GLY A 54 4.66 -13.32 -0.94
CA GLY A 54 4.16 -14.40 -1.80
C GLY A 54 2.76 -14.15 -2.39
N ALA A 55 2.15 -13.00 -2.14
CA ALA A 55 0.77 -12.73 -2.54
C ALA A 55 0.69 -12.39 -4.04
N THR A 56 -0.22 -13.07 -4.77
CA THR A 56 -0.51 -12.74 -6.17
C THR A 56 -1.75 -11.86 -6.26
N ARG A 57 -1.57 -10.63 -6.77
CA ARG A 57 -2.69 -9.74 -7.05
C ARG A 57 -3.37 -10.13 -8.35
N LYS A 58 -4.66 -10.48 -8.30
CA LYS A 58 -5.45 -10.75 -9.50
C LYS A 58 -5.68 -9.47 -10.30
N LYS A 59 -5.90 -9.61 -11.61
CA LYS A 59 -6.14 -8.50 -12.54
C LYS A 59 -7.32 -7.66 -12.04
N ARG A 60 -7.05 -6.42 -11.62
CA ARG A 60 -8.09 -5.44 -11.30
C ARG A 60 -8.53 -4.73 -12.57
N TRP A 61 -9.81 -4.39 -12.64
CA TRP A 61 -10.31 -3.47 -13.65
C TRP A 61 -9.57 -2.13 -13.52
N ARG A 62 -9.12 -1.59 -14.66
CA ARG A 62 -8.63 -0.22 -14.78
C ARG A 62 -9.34 0.41 -15.96
N LEU A 63 -9.73 1.68 -15.83
CA LEU A 63 -10.23 2.44 -16.96
C LEU A 63 -9.20 2.37 -18.10
N PRO A 64 -9.63 2.13 -19.34
CA PRO A 64 -8.72 2.24 -20.47
C PRO A 64 -8.12 3.64 -20.47
N SER A 65 -6.82 3.74 -20.75
CA SER A 65 -6.20 5.04 -20.97
C SER A 65 -6.97 5.78 -22.08
N PRO A 66 -7.15 7.11 -22.00
CA PRO A 66 -8.00 7.87 -22.94
C PRO A 66 -7.71 7.61 -24.43
N GLY A 67 -6.47 7.26 -24.78
CA GLY A 67 -6.06 6.92 -26.15
C GLY A 67 -6.43 5.52 -26.64
N LYS A 68 -7.06 4.66 -25.82
CA LYS A 68 -7.39 3.27 -26.16
C LYS A 68 -8.89 3.01 -26.38
N LEU A 69 -9.72 4.04 -26.21
CA LEU A 69 -11.19 4.00 -26.40
C LEU A 69 -11.63 4.54 -27.77
N ALA A 70 -10.70 4.96 -28.63
CA ALA A 70 -10.97 5.62 -29.91
C ALA A 70 -10.71 4.72 -31.14
N ALA A 71 -10.89 3.41 -31.03
CA ALA A 71 -10.79 2.46 -32.15
C ALA A 71 -12.03 1.58 -32.23
#